data_AF-A0A8E2JJY0-F1
#
_entry.id   AF-A0A8E2JJY0-F1
#
_cell.length_a   1.000
_cell.length_b   1.000
_cell.length_c   1.000
_cell.angle_alpha   90.00
_cell.angle_beta   90.00
_cell.angle_gamma   90.00
#
_symmetry.space_group_name_H-M   'P 1'
#
loop_
_entity.id
_entity.type
_entity.pdbx_description
1 polymer ?
#
loop_
_entity_poly.entity_id
_entity_poly.type
_entity_poly.pdbx_seq_one_letter_code
_entity_poly.pdbx_strand_id
1 'polypeptide(L)'
;MASGFIIFGWLDDESCKAGSGATKKSVVRKVSGSEDFQISNTTTTRMSKIEKTIQRQQQKIEEGQYYEAHQQLRVIASRYVKQGNNDAAIDILFSGAQLLLKAGQGGSGGDLCLFLVDVFNKAELKPDAASKGKLLTLLRSFPPEEPTRKRFVSEMVGWSAKFGEFPAGDPELHHVAGTLYAEDGEPYDAERHLVLGTKDSPEHLARLEYDWYTEDESHTAPLYAARAVLPYLLLGNVRAANKSFLLFTSRLSQSKPNLGVQEVTSASSDLRIYPSLPLLNFLGLLLLAVQRGAPDLFRQLKSHYGVHLKDVGTWSEALDSIGEMYFGIKIPKQGNPLFDMMGSMLMGGMGGSQKPKARKAEAPLPAPGLD
;
A
#
# COMPACT_ATOMS: atom_id res chain seq x y z
N MET A 1 10.84 -11.44 -7.19
CA MET A 1 9.79 -12.27 -6.54
C MET A 1 10.10 -12.65 -5.09
N ALA A 2 11.35 -12.64 -4.60
CA ALA A 2 11.64 -12.93 -3.18
C ALA A 2 11.38 -11.75 -2.21
N SER A 3 11.48 -10.51 -2.67
CA SER A 3 11.36 -9.31 -1.81
C SER A 3 9.93 -9.01 -1.32
N GLY A 4 8.90 -9.46 -2.05
CA GLY A 4 7.51 -9.25 -1.66
C GLY A 4 7.07 -10.10 -0.47
N PHE A 5 7.65 -11.30 -0.31
CA PHE A 5 7.31 -12.22 0.78
C PHE A 5 7.85 -11.73 2.15
N ILE A 6 8.99 -11.04 2.14
CA ILE A 6 9.62 -10.49 3.35
C ILE A 6 8.83 -9.28 3.88
N ILE A 7 8.22 -8.47 3.00
CA ILE A 7 7.45 -7.28 3.40
C ILE A 7 6.16 -7.68 4.13
N PHE A 8 5.48 -8.74 3.68
CA PHE A 8 4.17 -9.11 4.21
C PHE A 8 4.20 -10.02 5.45
N GLY A 9 5.22 -10.87 5.62
CA GLY A 9 5.33 -11.75 6.79
C GLY A 9 5.60 -11.04 8.12
N TRP A 10 6.02 -9.77 8.07
CA TRP A 10 6.31 -8.92 9.24
C TRP A 10 5.10 -8.14 9.76
N LEU A 11 4.06 -7.97 8.92
CA LEU A 11 2.92 -7.11 9.25
C LEU A 11 1.82 -7.85 10.04
N ASP A 12 1.82 -9.18 10.12
CA ASP A 12 0.75 -9.94 10.78
C ASP A 12 1.04 -10.16 12.28
N ASP A 13 0.60 -9.23 13.15
CA ASP A 13 0.49 -9.47 14.59
C ASP A 13 -0.87 -8.95 15.13
N GLU A 14 -1.92 -9.76 15.01
CA GLU A 14 -3.29 -9.39 15.42
C GLU A 14 -3.44 -9.32 16.95
N SER A 15 -3.40 -8.12 17.52
CA SER A 15 -4.06 -7.86 18.80
C SER A 15 -4.48 -6.39 18.94
N CYS A 16 -5.67 -6.20 19.53
CA CYS A 16 -6.39 -4.95 19.81
C CYS A 16 -7.30 -4.39 18.70
N LYS A 17 -8.60 -4.71 18.80
CA LYS A 17 -9.71 -3.94 18.22
C LYS A 17 -10.39 -3.12 19.33
N ALA A 18 -10.57 -1.82 19.14
CA ALA A 18 -11.61 -1.05 19.80
C ALA A 18 -12.04 0.15 18.94
N GLY A 19 -13.33 0.24 18.63
CA GLY A 19 -13.90 1.23 17.72
C GLY A 19 -14.30 2.55 18.37
N SER A 20 -14.56 3.56 17.54
CA SER A 20 -15.27 4.78 17.94
C SER A 20 -15.87 5.49 16.74
N GLY A 21 -17.18 5.75 16.80
CA GLY A 21 -17.92 6.56 15.85
C GLY A 21 -18.06 8.01 16.32
N ALA A 22 -17.96 8.96 15.39
CA ALA A 22 -18.31 10.36 15.63
C ALA A 22 -18.94 10.99 14.38
N THR A 23 -20.17 11.48 14.54
CA THR A 23 -20.96 12.21 13.54
C THR A 23 -20.66 13.70 13.60
N LYS A 24 -20.43 14.36 12.45
CA LYS A 24 -20.37 15.83 12.32
C LYS A 24 -21.57 16.37 11.56
N LYS A 25 -22.33 17.27 12.20
CA LYS A 25 -23.36 18.12 11.57
C LYS A 25 -22.69 19.30 10.86
N SER A 26 -23.07 19.55 9.60
CA SER A 26 -22.68 20.75 8.85
C SER A 26 -23.87 21.72 8.74
N VAL A 27 -23.59 23.01 8.95
CA VAL A 27 -24.53 24.13 8.91
C VAL A 27 -24.55 24.71 7.50
N VAL A 28 -25.74 24.77 6.90
CA VAL A 28 -26.00 25.38 5.59
C VAL A 28 -26.16 26.91 5.76
N ARG A 29 -25.40 27.70 5.00
CA ARG A 29 -25.71 29.12 4.74
C ARG A 29 -26.22 29.29 3.32
N LYS A 30 -27.40 29.90 3.22
CA LYS A 30 -28.16 30.23 2.03
C LYS A 30 -27.67 31.58 1.50
N VAL A 31 -27.33 31.68 0.22
CA VAL A 31 -27.18 32.96 -0.49
C VAL A 31 -28.03 32.87 -1.76
N SER A 32 -29.01 33.75 -1.81
CA SER A 32 -29.92 34.00 -2.93
C SER A 32 -29.28 34.95 -3.94
N GLY A 33 -29.46 34.68 -5.23
CA GLY A 33 -29.11 35.58 -6.32
C GLY A 33 -29.62 35.01 -7.64
N SER A 34 -30.80 35.46 -8.03
CA SER A 34 -31.49 35.19 -9.28
C SER A 34 -30.90 36.02 -10.42
N GLU A 35 -30.66 35.41 -11.58
CA GLU A 35 -30.67 36.12 -12.86
C GLU A 35 -31.02 35.13 -13.98
N ASP A 36 -32.13 35.44 -14.66
CA ASP A 36 -32.70 34.71 -15.77
C ASP A 36 -31.80 34.82 -17.00
N PHE A 37 -31.46 33.67 -17.60
CA PHE A 37 -30.92 33.63 -18.95
C PHE A 37 -31.59 32.51 -19.75
N GLN A 38 -32.59 32.89 -20.53
CA GLN A 38 -33.18 32.03 -21.55
C GLN A 38 -32.17 31.84 -22.69
N ILE A 39 -31.64 30.62 -22.83
CA ILE A 39 -31.16 30.12 -24.11
C ILE A 39 -32.00 28.91 -24.50
N SER A 40 -32.87 29.13 -25.47
CA SER A 40 -33.44 28.11 -26.31
C SER A 40 -32.35 27.52 -27.21
N ASN A 41 -32.04 26.23 -27.05
CA ASN A 41 -31.51 25.39 -28.12
C ASN A 41 -31.88 23.93 -27.81
N THR A 42 -33.08 23.55 -28.26
CA THR A 42 -33.52 22.15 -28.30
C THR A 42 -32.81 21.42 -29.43
N THR A 43 -31.58 20.98 -29.17
CA THR A 43 -30.99 19.83 -29.88
C THR A 43 -31.32 18.60 -29.06
N THR A 44 -32.45 17.95 -29.36
CA THR A 44 -32.77 16.63 -28.79
C THR A 44 -31.75 15.62 -29.33
N THR A 45 -30.60 15.51 -28.67
CA THR A 45 -29.64 14.44 -28.89
C THR A 45 -30.38 13.12 -28.68
N ARG A 46 -30.55 12.31 -29.74
CA ARG A 46 -31.14 10.98 -29.59
C ARG A 46 -30.26 10.19 -28.64
N MET A 47 -30.78 9.88 -27.46
CA MET A 47 -30.09 9.05 -26.49
C MET A 47 -29.64 7.73 -27.11
N SER A 48 -28.40 7.35 -26.83
CA SER A 48 -27.83 6.09 -27.29
C SER A 48 -28.60 4.90 -26.71
N LYS A 49 -28.49 3.72 -27.36
CA LYS A 49 -29.13 2.49 -26.87
C LYS A 49 -28.62 2.09 -25.47
N ILE A 50 -27.36 2.43 -25.17
CA ILE A 50 -26.72 2.21 -23.87
C ILE A 50 -27.35 3.16 -22.84
N GLU A 51 -27.44 4.46 -23.12
CA GLU A 51 -28.10 5.44 -22.22
C GLU A 51 -29.53 5.06 -21.88
N LYS A 52 -30.32 4.63 -22.87
CA LYS A 52 -31.70 4.13 -22.64
C LYS A 52 -31.73 2.94 -21.69
N THR A 53 -30.74 2.06 -21.82
CA THR A 53 -30.62 0.88 -20.95
C THR A 53 -30.26 1.31 -19.54
N ILE A 54 -29.28 2.20 -19.37
CA ILE A 54 -28.86 2.74 -18.07
C ILE A 54 -30.03 3.43 -17.37
N GLN A 55 -30.75 4.30 -18.08
CA GLN A 55 -31.90 5.03 -17.52
C GLN A 55 -33.00 4.08 -17.04
N ARG A 56 -33.30 3.03 -17.80
CA ARG A 56 -34.28 2.02 -17.39
C ARG A 56 -33.82 1.24 -16.15
N GLN A 57 -32.54 0.91 -16.04
CA GLN A 57 -32.03 0.24 -14.84
C GLN A 57 -32.01 1.17 -13.64
N GLN A 58 -31.74 2.45 -13.84
CA GLN A 58 -31.84 3.45 -12.79
C GLN A 58 -33.27 3.53 -12.22
N GLN A 59 -34.29 3.61 -13.08
CA GLN A 59 -35.69 3.59 -12.63
C GLN A 59 -36.03 2.33 -11.82
N LYS A 60 -35.59 1.15 -12.26
CA LYS A 60 -35.80 -0.10 -11.51
C LYS A 60 -35.17 -0.08 -10.12
N ILE A 61 -33.97 0.49 -10.01
CA ILE A 61 -33.26 0.63 -8.73
C ILE A 61 -34.01 1.64 -7.83
N GLU A 62 -34.50 2.75 -8.38
CA GLU A 62 -35.33 3.73 -7.66
C GLU A 62 -36.66 3.13 -7.18
N GLU A 63 -37.23 2.20 -7.93
CA GLU A 63 -38.42 1.41 -7.56
C GLU A 63 -38.13 0.27 -6.56
N GLY A 64 -36.87 0.09 -6.14
CA GLY A 64 -36.46 -0.97 -5.20
C GLY A 64 -36.33 -2.37 -5.81
N GLN A 65 -36.39 -2.51 -7.13
CA GLN A 65 -36.25 -3.79 -7.85
C GLN A 65 -34.76 -4.17 -8.04
N TYR A 66 -33.98 -4.17 -6.94
CA TYR A 66 -32.51 -4.31 -6.99
C TYR A 66 -32.04 -5.63 -7.60
N TYR A 67 -32.61 -6.75 -7.16
CA TYR A 67 -32.23 -8.08 -7.64
C TYR A 67 -32.49 -8.23 -9.15
N GLU A 68 -33.65 -7.77 -9.61
CA GLU A 68 -34.00 -7.84 -11.03
C GLU A 68 -33.11 -6.93 -11.88
N ALA A 69 -32.82 -5.71 -11.40
CA ALA A 69 -31.90 -4.80 -12.07
C ALA A 69 -30.50 -5.43 -12.18
N HIS A 70 -29.99 -6.02 -11.10
CA HIS A 70 -28.71 -6.73 -11.06
C HIS A 70 -28.65 -7.87 -12.08
N GLN A 71 -29.62 -8.77 -12.10
CA GLN A 71 -29.64 -9.90 -13.03
C GLN A 71 -29.74 -9.42 -14.49
N GLN A 72 -30.55 -8.40 -14.77
CA GLN A 72 -30.65 -7.81 -16.11
C GLN A 72 -29.32 -7.20 -16.56
N LEU A 73 -28.63 -6.47 -15.69
CA LEU A 73 -27.32 -5.88 -15.96
C LEU A 73 -26.29 -6.97 -16.31
N ARG A 74 -26.23 -8.07 -15.55
CA ARG A 74 -25.33 -9.20 -15.84
C ARG A 74 -25.61 -9.82 -17.21
N VAL A 75 -26.87 -10.04 -17.56
CA VAL A 75 -27.26 -10.64 -18.84
C VAL A 75 -26.91 -9.72 -20.01
N ILE A 76 -27.16 -8.42 -19.88
CA ILE A 76 -26.85 -7.43 -20.92
C ILE A 76 -25.33 -7.32 -21.11
N ALA A 77 -24.57 -7.19 -20.04
CA ALA A 77 -23.10 -7.14 -20.10
C ALA A 77 -22.53 -8.40 -20.74
N SER A 78 -22.98 -9.59 -20.33
CA SER A 78 -22.55 -10.87 -20.91
C SER A 78 -22.82 -10.96 -22.42
N ARG A 79 -23.94 -10.38 -22.87
CA ARG A 79 -24.27 -10.32 -24.30
C ARG A 79 -23.29 -9.44 -25.06
N TYR A 80 -22.95 -8.26 -24.53
CA TYR A 80 -21.98 -7.37 -25.17
C TYR A 80 -20.57 -7.99 -25.22
N VAL A 81 -20.13 -8.66 -24.15
CA VAL A 81 -18.88 -9.42 -24.13
C VAL A 81 -18.87 -10.50 -25.21
N LYS A 82 -19.95 -11.29 -25.35
CA LYS A 82 -20.07 -12.31 -26.41
C LYS A 82 -20.05 -11.72 -27.82
N GLN A 83 -20.43 -10.46 -27.99
CA GLN A 83 -20.38 -9.74 -29.26
C GLN A 83 -19.02 -9.09 -29.52
N GLY A 84 -18.05 -9.21 -28.61
CA GLY A 84 -16.77 -8.52 -28.67
C GLY A 84 -16.87 -7.01 -28.40
N ASN A 85 -18.03 -6.50 -27.97
CA ASN A 85 -18.21 -5.09 -27.65
C ASN A 85 -17.90 -4.85 -26.17
N ASN A 86 -16.61 -4.82 -25.85
CA ASN A 86 -16.14 -4.67 -24.47
C ASN A 86 -16.47 -3.29 -23.90
N ASP A 87 -16.41 -2.23 -24.70
CA ASP A 87 -16.71 -0.85 -24.26
C ASP A 87 -18.15 -0.73 -23.74
N ALA A 88 -19.13 -1.26 -24.48
CA ALA A 88 -20.51 -1.27 -24.03
C ALA A 88 -20.75 -2.12 -22.78
N ALA A 89 -20.02 -3.24 -22.63
CA ALA A 89 -20.09 -4.05 -21.42
C ALA A 89 -19.53 -3.29 -20.21
N ILE A 90 -18.39 -2.61 -20.40
CA ILE A 90 -17.73 -1.79 -19.38
C ILE A 90 -18.65 -0.66 -18.91
N ASP A 91 -19.27 0.08 -19.81
CA ASP A 91 -20.16 1.20 -19.46
C ASP A 91 -21.39 0.73 -18.69
N ILE A 92 -21.99 -0.38 -19.09
CA ILE A 92 -23.14 -0.98 -18.41
C ILE A 92 -22.76 -1.48 -17.01
N LEU A 93 -21.63 -2.18 -16.89
CA LEU A 93 -21.17 -2.72 -15.61
C LEU A 93 -20.77 -1.60 -14.65
N PHE A 94 -20.00 -0.61 -15.11
CA PHE A 94 -19.60 0.54 -14.30
C PHE A 94 -20.81 1.33 -13.79
N SER A 95 -21.73 1.70 -14.68
CA SER A 95 -22.92 2.49 -14.30
C SER A 95 -23.83 1.70 -13.37
N GLY A 96 -24.08 0.42 -13.69
CA GLY A 96 -24.93 -0.46 -12.90
C GLY A 96 -24.36 -0.74 -11.50
N ALA A 97 -23.05 -1.03 -11.41
CA ALA A 97 -22.37 -1.23 -10.14
C ALA A 97 -22.45 0.03 -9.27
N GLN A 98 -22.17 1.20 -9.84
CA GLN A 98 -22.23 2.46 -9.10
C GLN A 98 -23.64 2.75 -8.56
N LEU A 99 -24.69 2.53 -9.35
CA LEU A 99 -26.07 2.72 -8.92
C LEU A 99 -26.44 1.79 -7.76
N LEU A 100 -26.08 0.50 -7.85
CA LEU A 100 -26.36 -0.48 -6.80
C LEU A 100 -25.59 -0.18 -5.51
N LEU A 101 -24.31 0.17 -5.60
CA LEU A 101 -23.50 0.56 -4.45
C LEU A 101 -24.09 1.79 -3.74
N LYS A 102 -24.48 2.82 -4.51
CA LYS A 102 -25.14 4.02 -3.96
C LYS A 102 -26.50 3.73 -3.33
N ALA A 103 -27.22 2.71 -3.80
CA ALA A 103 -28.47 2.25 -3.22
C ALA A 103 -28.28 1.31 -2.00
N GLY A 104 -27.06 1.16 -1.49
CA GLY A 104 -26.74 0.30 -0.34
C GLY A 104 -26.75 -1.20 -0.68
N GLN A 105 -26.82 -1.56 -1.95
CA GLN A 105 -26.82 -2.96 -2.41
C GLN A 105 -25.38 -3.44 -2.63
N GLY A 106 -24.59 -3.44 -1.56
CA GLY A 106 -23.15 -3.74 -1.56
C GLY A 106 -22.80 -5.03 -2.31
N GLY A 107 -23.41 -6.16 -1.95
CA GLY A 107 -23.13 -7.44 -2.59
C GLY A 107 -23.45 -7.48 -4.10
N SER A 108 -24.57 -6.87 -4.53
CA SER A 108 -24.94 -6.83 -5.95
C SER A 108 -24.05 -5.89 -6.75
N GLY A 109 -23.73 -4.72 -6.19
CA GLY A 109 -22.80 -3.77 -6.79
C GLY A 109 -21.38 -4.32 -6.86
N GLY A 110 -20.93 -5.01 -5.81
CA GLY A 110 -19.61 -5.65 -5.73
C GLY A 110 -19.44 -6.78 -6.74
N ASP A 111 -20.47 -7.61 -6.93
CA ASP A 111 -20.46 -8.63 -7.98
C ASP A 111 -20.31 -8.02 -9.40
N LEU A 112 -20.99 -6.90 -9.68
CA LEU A 112 -20.81 -6.20 -10.97
C LEU A 112 -19.42 -5.56 -11.09
N CYS A 113 -18.82 -5.09 -9.99
CA CYS A 113 -17.44 -4.59 -9.97
C CYS A 113 -16.43 -5.69 -10.31
N LEU A 114 -16.61 -6.90 -9.75
CA LEU A 114 -15.77 -8.06 -10.08
C LEU A 114 -15.96 -8.47 -11.54
N PHE A 115 -17.19 -8.48 -12.04
CA PHE A 115 -17.44 -8.76 -13.45
C PHE A 115 -16.80 -7.70 -14.37
N LEU A 116 -16.77 -6.43 -13.96
CA LEU A 116 -16.05 -5.38 -14.71
C LEU A 116 -14.56 -5.70 -14.83
N VAL A 117 -13.91 -6.09 -13.73
CA VAL A 117 -12.48 -6.47 -13.75
C VAL A 117 -12.24 -7.73 -14.58
N ASP A 118 -13.16 -8.69 -14.57
CA ASP A 118 -13.11 -9.85 -15.46
C ASP A 118 -13.16 -9.46 -16.94
N VAL A 119 -13.99 -8.47 -17.29
CA VAL A 119 -14.04 -7.94 -18.66
C VAL A 119 -12.72 -7.27 -19.02
N PHE A 120 -12.12 -6.48 -18.12
CA PHE A 120 -10.80 -5.89 -18.34
C PHE A 120 -9.73 -6.97 -18.59
N ASN A 121 -9.74 -8.04 -17.79
CA ASN A 121 -8.81 -9.16 -17.95
C ASN A 121 -9.00 -9.90 -19.28
N LYS A 122 -10.24 -10.21 -19.66
CA LYS A 122 -10.55 -10.94 -20.91
C LYS A 122 -10.25 -10.13 -22.17
N ALA A 123 -10.43 -8.81 -22.07
CA ALA A 123 -10.13 -7.89 -23.15
C ALA A 123 -8.65 -7.44 -23.15
N GLU A 124 -7.85 -7.91 -22.20
CA GLU A 124 -6.44 -7.53 -22.01
C GLU A 124 -6.24 -6.01 -21.99
N LEU A 125 -7.19 -5.29 -21.37
CA LEU A 125 -7.14 -3.84 -21.29
C LEU A 125 -5.92 -3.41 -20.48
N LYS A 126 -5.09 -2.56 -21.08
CA LYS A 126 -3.99 -1.89 -20.38
C LYS A 126 -4.54 -0.83 -19.43
N PRO A 127 -4.00 -0.70 -18.20
CA PRO A 127 -4.36 0.39 -17.31
C PRO A 127 -4.06 1.76 -17.93
N ASP A 128 -5.07 2.61 -17.94
CA ASP A 128 -5.00 4.01 -18.36
C ASP A 128 -5.81 4.90 -17.40
N ALA A 129 -5.83 6.21 -17.63
CA ALA A 129 -6.55 7.13 -16.75
C ALA A 129 -8.06 6.82 -16.67
N ALA A 130 -8.67 6.38 -17.78
CA ALA A 130 -10.10 6.13 -17.87
C ALA A 130 -10.53 4.84 -17.15
N SER A 131 -9.80 3.75 -17.34
CA SER A 131 -10.04 2.45 -16.69
C SER A 131 -9.76 2.52 -15.19
N LYS A 132 -8.64 3.15 -14.78
CA LYS A 132 -8.33 3.39 -13.37
C LYS A 132 -9.38 4.28 -12.71
N GLY A 133 -9.78 5.37 -13.38
CA GLY A 133 -10.81 6.28 -12.89
C GLY A 133 -12.14 5.56 -12.59
N LYS A 134 -12.54 4.59 -13.43
CA LYS A 134 -13.73 3.76 -13.17
C LYS A 134 -13.57 2.91 -11.92
N LEU A 135 -12.47 2.18 -11.79
CA LEU A 135 -12.22 1.30 -10.63
C LEU A 135 -12.14 2.09 -9.32
N LEU A 136 -11.42 3.22 -9.32
CA LEU A 136 -11.29 4.10 -8.17
C LEU A 136 -12.64 4.72 -7.75
N THR A 137 -13.48 5.06 -8.72
CA THR A 137 -14.83 5.58 -8.45
C THR A 137 -15.70 4.50 -7.80
N LEU A 138 -15.64 3.26 -8.29
CA LEU A 138 -16.37 2.14 -7.71
C LEU A 138 -15.86 1.81 -6.31
N LEU A 139 -14.53 1.74 -6.11
CA LEU A 139 -13.92 1.46 -4.81
C LEU A 139 -14.43 2.40 -3.72
N ARG A 140 -14.44 3.72 -3.99
CA ARG A 140 -14.97 4.74 -3.06
C ARG A 140 -16.46 4.65 -2.81
N SER A 141 -17.20 3.92 -3.64
CA SER A 141 -18.65 3.73 -3.48
C SER A 141 -19.00 2.52 -2.62
N PHE A 142 -18.03 1.66 -2.29
CA PHE A 142 -18.28 0.52 -1.40
C PHE A 142 -18.51 0.97 0.05
N PRO A 143 -19.48 0.36 0.76
CA PRO A 143 -19.50 0.41 2.22
C PRO A 143 -18.22 -0.21 2.81
N PRO A 144 -17.66 0.32 3.92
CA PRO A 144 -16.46 -0.22 4.55
C PRO A 144 -16.54 -1.71 4.90
N GLU A 145 -17.70 -2.11 5.44
CA GLU A 145 -17.99 -3.46 5.92
C GLU A 145 -18.37 -4.46 4.83
N GLU A 146 -18.46 -4.02 3.56
CA GLU A 146 -18.91 -4.88 2.47
C GLU A 146 -17.86 -5.97 2.17
N PRO A 147 -18.16 -7.27 2.37
CA PRO A 147 -17.16 -8.34 2.26
C PRO A 147 -16.52 -8.45 0.89
N THR A 148 -17.25 -8.10 -0.17
CA THR A 148 -16.75 -8.15 -1.55
C THR A 148 -15.68 -7.09 -1.85
N ARG A 149 -15.54 -6.05 -1.01
CA ARG A 149 -14.60 -4.95 -1.20
C ARG A 149 -13.14 -5.40 -1.20
N LYS A 150 -12.71 -6.22 -0.22
CA LYS A 150 -11.32 -6.72 -0.16
C LYS A 150 -10.96 -7.55 -1.39
N ARG A 151 -11.90 -8.37 -1.88
CA ARG A 151 -11.74 -9.11 -3.14
C ARG A 151 -11.62 -8.17 -4.33
N PHE A 152 -12.48 -7.16 -4.43
CA PHE A 152 -12.41 -6.18 -5.51
C PHE A 152 -11.06 -5.44 -5.55
N VAL A 153 -10.52 -5.05 -4.38
CA VAL A 153 -9.18 -4.46 -4.28
C VAL A 153 -8.11 -5.40 -4.82
N SER A 154 -8.12 -6.67 -4.39
CA SER A 154 -7.17 -7.68 -4.86
C SER A 154 -7.23 -7.88 -6.38
N GLU A 155 -8.44 -8.02 -6.95
CA GLU A 155 -8.62 -8.22 -8.40
C GLU A 155 -8.21 -6.98 -9.22
N MET A 156 -8.52 -5.77 -8.74
CA MET A 156 -8.14 -4.53 -9.43
C MET A 156 -6.62 -4.35 -9.44
N VAL A 157 -5.96 -4.62 -8.31
CA VAL A 157 -4.50 -4.54 -8.19
C VAL A 157 -3.86 -5.62 -9.06
N GLY A 158 -4.36 -6.86 -9.00
CA GLY A 158 -3.89 -7.97 -9.81
C GLY A 158 -4.02 -7.71 -11.33
N TRP A 159 -5.14 -7.14 -11.78
CA TRP A 159 -5.30 -6.70 -13.17
C TRP A 159 -4.24 -5.65 -13.55
N SER A 160 -4.03 -4.64 -12.71
CA SER A 160 -3.06 -3.59 -12.98
C SER A 160 -1.62 -4.09 -12.99
N ALA A 161 -1.29 -5.07 -12.14
CA ALA A 161 0.02 -5.71 -12.11
C ALA A 161 0.28 -6.56 -13.36
N LYS A 162 -0.77 -7.21 -13.87
CA LYS A 162 -0.68 -8.09 -15.04
C LYS A 162 -0.57 -7.35 -16.36
N PHE A 163 -1.31 -6.26 -16.53
CA PHE A 163 -1.41 -5.54 -17.80
C PHE A 163 -0.79 -4.13 -17.79
N GLY A 164 -0.33 -3.65 -16.63
CA GLY A 164 0.31 -2.36 -16.45
C GLY A 164 1.84 -2.41 -16.39
N GLU A 165 2.44 -1.27 -16.08
CA GLU A 165 3.89 -1.08 -16.03
C GLU A 165 4.51 -1.57 -14.71
N PHE A 166 3.71 -1.60 -13.65
CA PHE A 166 4.18 -1.87 -12.29
C PHE A 166 3.87 -3.32 -11.91
N PRO A 167 4.88 -4.20 -11.75
CA PRO A 167 4.65 -5.63 -11.49
C PRO A 167 4.04 -5.93 -10.12
N ALA A 168 4.02 -4.95 -9.21
CA ALA A 168 3.36 -5.04 -7.92
C ALA A 168 1.93 -4.47 -7.92
N GLY A 169 1.48 -3.87 -9.03
CA GLY A 169 0.23 -3.14 -9.15
C GLY A 169 0.43 -1.63 -9.32
N ASP A 170 -0.58 -0.95 -9.88
CA ASP A 170 -0.53 0.50 -10.12
C ASP A 170 -0.49 1.30 -8.81
N PRO A 171 0.47 2.24 -8.64
CA PRO A 171 0.63 3.00 -7.40
C PRO A 171 -0.57 3.86 -7.00
N GLU A 172 -1.39 4.32 -7.94
CA GLU A 172 -2.58 5.12 -7.65
C GLU A 172 -3.70 4.25 -7.07
N LEU A 173 -3.88 3.04 -7.62
CA LEU A 173 -4.82 2.04 -7.08
C LEU A 173 -4.42 1.64 -5.66
N HIS A 174 -3.12 1.37 -5.44
CA HIS A 174 -2.58 1.12 -4.12
C HIS A 174 -2.80 2.28 -3.16
N HIS A 175 -2.48 3.51 -3.57
CA HIS A 175 -2.66 4.69 -2.72
C HIS A 175 -4.12 4.81 -2.25
N VAL A 176 -5.09 4.77 -3.16
CA VAL A 176 -6.50 4.94 -2.78
C VAL A 176 -7.00 3.78 -1.91
N ALA A 177 -6.66 2.54 -2.25
CA ALA A 177 -7.03 1.39 -1.40
C ALA A 177 -6.45 1.52 0.01
N GLY A 178 -5.16 1.85 0.11
CA GLY A 178 -4.48 2.04 1.39
C GLY A 178 -5.06 3.19 2.20
N THR A 179 -5.42 4.32 1.58
CA THR A 179 -6.07 5.43 2.29
C THR A 179 -7.44 5.06 2.85
N LEU A 180 -8.24 4.28 2.11
CA LEU A 180 -9.55 3.84 2.59
C LEU A 180 -9.40 2.85 3.75
N TYR A 181 -8.48 1.89 3.67
CA TYR A 181 -8.21 0.99 4.79
C TYR A 181 -7.72 1.74 6.05
N ALA A 182 -6.90 2.78 5.87
CA ALA A 182 -6.47 3.62 6.99
C ALA A 182 -7.65 4.38 7.63
N GLU A 183 -8.57 4.92 6.82
CA GLU A 183 -9.78 5.60 7.30
C GLU A 183 -10.74 4.64 8.02
N ASP A 184 -10.76 3.38 7.63
CA ASP A 184 -11.61 2.34 8.22
C ASP A 184 -11.00 1.68 9.48
N GLY A 185 -9.80 2.07 9.89
CA GLY A 185 -9.12 1.47 11.04
C GLY A 185 -8.59 0.05 10.78
N GLU A 186 -8.21 -0.26 9.54
CA GLU A 186 -7.62 -1.53 9.12
C GLU A 186 -6.13 -1.31 8.78
N PRO A 187 -5.26 -1.08 9.79
CA PRO A 187 -3.91 -0.57 9.56
C PRO A 187 -3.02 -1.54 8.77
N TYR A 188 -3.14 -2.85 9.03
CA TYR A 188 -2.38 -3.87 8.32
C TYR A 188 -2.64 -3.84 6.81
N ASP A 189 -3.90 -3.81 6.40
CA ASP A 189 -4.24 -3.72 4.98
C ASP A 189 -3.82 -2.36 4.39
N ALA A 190 -3.92 -1.28 5.16
CA ALA A 190 -3.47 0.03 4.74
C ALA A 190 -1.95 0.05 4.46
N GLU A 191 -1.13 -0.48 5.37
CA GLU A 191 0.32 -0.57 5.22
C GLU A 191 0.71 -1.32 3.95
N ARG A 192 0.10 -2.49 3.72
CA ARG A 192 0.34 -3.34 2.54
C ARG A 192 0.19 -2.56 1.23
N HIS A 193 -0.77 -1.65 1.18
CA HIS A 193 -1.05 -0.85 0.00
C HIS A 193 -0.25 0.46 -0.04
N LEU A 194 -0.16 1.20 1.06
CA LEU A 194 0.47 2.52 1.09
C LEU A 194 1.97 2.44 0.75
N VAL A 195 2.67 1.37 1.16
CA VAL A 195 4.11 1.21 0.84
C VAL A 195 4.39 1.07 -0.66
N LEU A 196 3.39 0.64 -1.45
CA LEU A 196 3.44 0.49 -2.90
C LEU A 196 2.74 1.65 -3.65
N GLY A 197 2.26 2.67 -2.92
CA GLY A 197 1.47 3.74 -3.49
C GLY A 197 2.27 4.91 -4.07
N THR A 198 1.64 6.08 -4.14
CA THR A 198 2.22 7.28 -4.75
C THR A 198 3.16 8.02 -3.80
N LYS A 199 3.72 9.15 -4.28
CA LYS A 199 4.51 10.10 -3.46
C LYS A 199 3.77 10.68 -2.24
N ASP A 200 2.45 10.55 -2.21
CA ASP A 200 1.58 11.07 -1.15
C ASP A 200 1.28 9.99 -0.10
N SER A 201 1.38 8.70 -0.45
CA SER A 201 1.20 7.58 0.49
C SER A 201 2.05 7.63 1.76
N PRO A 202 3.33 8.07 1.76
CA PRO A 202 4.12 8.13 2.99
C PRO A 202 3.51 9.05 4.05
N GLU A 203 2.77 10.07 3.65
CA GLU A 203 2.08 10.95 4.59
C GLU A 203 0.92 10.25 5.28
N HIS A 204 0.13 9.49 4.52
CA HIS A 204 -0.98 8.71 5.06
C HIS A 204 -0.48 7.58 5.96
N LEU A 205 0.60 6.90 5.55
CA LEU A 205 1.19 5.84 6.37
C LEU A 205 1.75 6.39 7.68
N ALA A 206 2.55 7.47 7.63
CA ALA A 206 3.08 8.07 8.85
C ALA A 206 1.97 8.65 9.77
N ARG A 207 0.85 9.10 9.19
CA ARG A 207 -0.33 9.51 9.95
C ARG A 207 -0.97 8.32 10.66
N LEU A 208 -1.26 7.26 9.91
CA LEU A 208 -1.85 6.01 10.42
C LEU A 208 -1.02 5.44 11.58
N GLU A 209 0.28 5.25 11.37
CA GLU A 209 1.17 4.70 12.41
C GLU A 209 1.26 5.59 13.63
N TYR A 210 1.22 6.91 13.45
CA TYR A 210 1.24 7.85 14.55
C TYR A 210 -0.07 7.80 15.35
N ASP A 211 -1.21 7.80 14.65
CA ASP A 211 -2.53 7.75 15.28
C ASP A 211 -2.69 6.43 16.04
N TRP A 212 -2.24 5.30 15.47
CA TRP A 212 -2.23 4.00 16.13
C TRP A 212 -1.32 3.97 17.37
N TYR A 213 -0.13 4.54 17.27
CA TYR A 213 0.76 4.73 18.43
C TYR A 213 0.09 5.50 19.57
N THR A 214 -0.80 6.47 19.29
CA THR A 214 -1.42 7.25 20.37
C THR A 214 -2.35 6.43 21.27
N GLU A 215 -2.72 5.23 20.84
CA GLU A 215 -3.51 4.26 21.62
C GLU A 215 -2.63 3.34 22.49
N ASP A 216 -1.30 3.45 22.38
CA ASP A 216 -0.31 2.59 23.01
C ASP A 216 0.65 3.37 23.95
N GLU A 217 1.57 2.65 24.59
CA GLU A 217 2.51 3.22 25.54
C GLU A 217 3.55 4.14 24.88
N SER A 218 3.97 5.19 25.60
CA SER A 218 4.88 6.20 25.05
C SER A 218 6.23 5.64 24.56
N HIS A 219 6.68 4.51 25.13
CA HIS A 219 7.95 3.90 24.79
C HIS A 219 7.91 3.10 23.49
N THR A 220 6.71 2.77 22.96
CA THR A 220 6.52 1.98 21.73
C THR A 220 6.58 2.83 20.46
N ALA A 221 6.65 4.17 20.57
CA ALA A 221 6.77 5.09 19.44
C ALA A 221 7.79 4.67 18.36
N PRO A 222 9.00 4.14 18.69
CA PRO A 222 9.95 3.67 17.67
C PRO A 222 9.43 2.48 16.85
N LEU A 223 8.56 1.64 17.42
CA LEU A 223 7.98 0.47 16.75
C LEU A 223 7.07 0.91 15.61
N TYR A 224 6.13 1.82 15.87
CA TYR A 224 5.26 2.40 14.86
C TYR A 224 6.02 3.25 13.83
N ALA A 225 7.03 4.02 14.26
CA ALA A 225 7.89 4.73 13.33
C ALA A 225 8.61 3.76 12.36
N ALA A 226 9.06 2.60 12.84
CA ALA A 226 9.70 1.60 12.00
C ALA A 226 8.74 0.99 10.97
N ARG A 227 7.45 0.81 11.31
CA ARG A 227 6.40 0.35 10.38
C ARG A 227 6.25 1.27 9.18
N ALA A 228 6.40 2.58 9.37
CA ALA A 228 6.39 3.55 8.28
C ALA A 228 7.73 3.74 7.54
N VAL A 229 8.84 3.19 8.05
CA VAL A 229 10.21 3.47 7.55
C VAL A 229 10.86 2.25 6.91
N LEU A 230 10.91 1.12 7.63
CA LEU A 230 11.62 -0.07 7.19
C LEU A 230 11.03 -0.65 5.90
N PRO A 231 9.71 -0.75 5.71
CA PRO A 231 9.15 -1.25 4.45
C PRO A 231 9.55 -0.40 3.22
N TYR A 232 9.60 0.93 3.35
CA TYR A 232 10.08 1.78 2.26
C TYR A 232 11.57 1.58 1.98
N LEU A 233 12.40 1.38 3.01
CA LEU A 233 13.81 1.02 2.80
C LEU A 233 13.94 -0.34 2.11
N LEU A 234 13.12 -1.33 2.48
CA LEU A 234 13.10 -2.65 1.85
C LEU A 234 12.68 -2.59 0.37
N LEU A 235 11.91 -1.58 -0.02
CA LEU A 235 11.50 -1.31 -1.40
C LEU A 235 12.48 -0.42 -2.18
N GLY A 236 13.61 -0.03 -1.59
CA GLY A 236 14.53 0.91 -2.26
C GLY A 236 14.09 2.38 -2.22
N ASN A 237 12.96 2.70 -1.57
CA ASN A 237 12.36 4.03 -1.59
C ASN A 237 12.83 4.90 -0.42
N VAL A 238 14.10 5.32 -0.49
CA VAL A 238 14.75 6.15 0.53
C VAL A 238 14.02 7.49 0.73
N ARG A 239 13.44 8.07 -0.32
CA ARG A 239 12.66 9.32 -0.23
C ARG A 239 11.42 9.16 0.64
N ALA A 240 10.64 8.10 0.41
CA ALA A 240 9.45 7.82 1.20
C ALA A 240 9.80 7.50 2.66
N ALA A 241 10.83 6.69 2.90
CA ALA A 241 11.31 6.38 4.25
C ALA A 241 11.68 7.65 5.05
N ASN A 242 12.42 8.57 4.43
CA ASN A 242 12.77 9.86 5.04
C ASN A 242 11.54 10.73 5.30
N LYS A 243 10.61 10.83 4.34
CA LYS A 243 9.36 11.59 4.50
C LYS A 243 8.51 11.03 5.66
N SER A 244 8.33 9.71 5.73
CA SER A 244 7.59 9.06 6.82
C SER A 244 8.20 9.36 8.18
N PHE A 245 9.52 9.17 8.32
CA PHE A 245 10.22 9.41 9.57
C PHE A 245 10.11 10.87 10.02
N LEU A 246 10.30 11.82 9.09
CA LEU A 246 10.18 13.24 9.37
C LEU A 246 8.78 13.62 9.85
N LEU A 247 7.73 13.12 9.17
CA LEU A 247 6.35 13.41 9.54
C LEU A 247 5.98 12.83 10.91
N PHE A 248 6.37 11.59 11.18
CA PHE A 248 6.12 10.93 12.46
C PHE A 248 6.81 11.68 13.61
N THR A 249 8.12 11.95 13.47
CA THR A 249 8.92 12.62 14.52
C THR A 249 8.50 14.07 14.74
N SER A 250 8.10 14.79 13.69
CA SER A 250 7.58 16.15 13.81
C SER A 250 6.29 16.18 14.64
N ARG A 251 5.35 15.25 14.38
CA ARG A 251 4.13 15.13 15.21
C ARG A 251 4.42 14.73 16.64
N LEU A 252 5.34 13.78 16.85
CA LEU A 252 5.76 13.36 18.18
C LEU A 252 6.33 14.51 19.01
N SER A 253 7.15 15.37 18.39
CA SER A 253 7.72 16.54 19.07
C SER A 253 6.68 17.60 19.42
N GLN A 254 5.65 17.78 18.58
CA GLN A 254 4.57 18.74 18.81
C GLN A 254 3.61 18.28 19.92
N SER A 255 3.33 16.98 20.00
CA SER A 255 2.39 16.43 20.99
C SER A 255 3.01 16.19 22.36
N LYS A 256 4.30 15.85 22.41
CA LYS A 256 5.03 15.51 23.65
C LYS A 256 6.30 16.37 23.79
N PRO A 257 6.16 17.68 24.07
CA PRO A 257 7.31 18.60 24.17
C PRO A 257 8.26 18.24 25.33
N ASN A 258 7.79 17.49 26.32
CA ASN A 258 8.58 17.08 27.49
C ASN A 258 9.55 15.91 27.23
N LEU A 259 9.64 15.41 25.99
CA LEU A 259 10.56 14.31 25.63
C LEU A 259 12.05 14.70 25.63
N GLY A 260 12.39 15.96 25.94
CA GLY A 260 13.78 16.42 25.99
C GLY A 260 14.48 16.31 24.64
N VAL A 261 13.76 16.64 23.57
CA VAL A 261 14.23 16.53 22.18
C VAL A 261 15.43 17.46 21.98
N GLN A 262 16.54 16.90 21.50
CA GLN A 262 17.73 17.66 21.14
C GLN A 262 17.82 17.72 19.62
N GLU A 263 17.81 18.93 19.06
CA GLU A 263 18.04 19.11 17.62
C GLU A 263 19.54 19.11 17.34
N VAL A 264 19.99 18.13 16.56
CA VAL A 264 21.35 18.03 16.07
C VAL A 264 21.35 18.42 14.60
N THR A 265 21.60 19.71 14.36
CA THR A 265 21.82 20.25 13.01
C THR A 265 23.28 20.07 12.62
N SER A 266 23.50 19.45 11.47
CA SER A 266 24.78 19.44 10.77
C SER A 266 24.64 20.20 9.45
N ALA A 267 25.77 20.56 8.82
CA ALA A 267 25.79 21.31 7.55
C ALA A 267 24.98 20.65 6.40
N SER A 268 24.63 19.38 6.51
CA SER A 268 23.91 18.61 5.48
C SER A 268 22.62 17.93 5.95
N SER A 269 22.28 17.95 7.24
CA SER A 269 21.16 17.17 7.78
C SER A 269 20.71 17.67 9.16
N ASP A 270 19.39 17.72 9.35
CA ASP A 270 18.76 17.96 10.65
C ASP A 270 18.25 16.63 11.22
N LEU A 271 18.77 16.23 12.37
CA LEU A 271 18.32 15.02 13.08
C LEU A 271 17.87 15.40 14.50
N ARG A 272 16.70 14.89 14.88
CA ARG A 272 16.21 15.00 16.26
C ARG A 272 16.63 13.79 17.07
N ILE A 273 17.23 14.04 18.23
CA ILE A 273 17.63 13.02 19.18
C ILE A 273 16.66 13.01 20.35
N TYR A 274 16.16 11.83 20.66
CA TYR A 274 15.20 11.53 21.71
C TYR A 274 15.89 10.65 22.75
N PRO A 275 16.44 11.20 23.85
CA PRO A 275 17.23 10.43 24.81
C PRO A 275 16.48 9.23 25.42
N SER A 276 15.16 9.37 25.61
CA SER A 276 14.28 8.32 26.13
C SER A 276 13.82 7.29 25.09
N LEU A 277 14.11 7.50 23.80
CA LEU A 277 13.67 6.64 22.70
C LEU A 277 14.86 6.22 21.82
N PRO A 278 15.75 5.33 22.32
CA PRO A 278 16.99 4.98 21.63
C PRO A 278 16.75 4.40 20.24
N LEU A 279 15.72 3.57 20.05
CA LEU A 279 15.41 2.99 18.75
C LEU A 279 14.89 4.01 17.72
N LEU A 280 14.31 5.13 18.16
CA LEU A 280 13.93 6.21 17.25
C LEU A 280 15.18 6.93 16.71
N ASN A 281 16.18 7.12 17.57
CA ASN A 281 17.48 7.65 17.17
C ASN A 281 18.19 6.69 16.21
N PHE A 282 18.11 5.38 16.47
CA PHE A 282 18.62 4.36 15.57
C PHE A 282 18.01 4.48 14.17
N LEU A 283 16.68 4.60 14.04
CA LEU A 283 16.01 4.77 12.74
C LEU A 283 16.49 6.03 11.99
N GLY A 284 16.60 7.16 12.69
CA GLY A 284 17.10 8.40 12.10
C GLY A 284 18.55 8.29 11.63
N LEU A 285 19.41 7.69 12.43
CA LEU A 285 20.81 7.45 12.07
C LEU A 285 20.96 6.40 10.96
N LEU A 286 20.09 5.38 10.93
CA LEU A 286 20.03 4.39 9.86
C LEU A 286 19.73 5.07 8.51
N LEU A 287 18.77 6.00 8.48
CA LEU A 287 18.45 6.76 7.26
C LEU A 287 19.66 7.57 6.77
N LEU A 288 20.38 8.23 7.68
CA LEU A 288 21.63 8.95 7.33
C LEU A 288 22.74 8.00 6.86
N ALA A 289 22.87 6.82 7.47
CA ALA A 289 23.84 5.82 7.06
C ALA A 289 23.52 5.30 5.64
N VAL A 290 22.25 5.04 5.34
CA VAL A 290 21.76 4.64 4.01
C VAL A 290 22.08 5.69 2.96
N GLN A 291 21.84 6.98 3.26
CA GLN A 291 22.18 8.07 2.34
C GLN A 291 23.68 8.18 2.05
N ARG A 292 24.53 7.86 3.03
CA ARG A 292 26.00 7.89 2.89
C ARG A 292 26.58 6.64 2.24
N GLY A 293 25.85 5.51 2.27
CA GLY A 293 26.31 4.22 1.75
C GLY A 293 27.55 3.67 2.47
N ALA A 294 27.78 4.03 3.74
CA ALA A 294 28.99 3.66 4.49
C ALA A 294 28.75 2.41 5.38
N PRO A 295 29.31 1.23 5.04
CA PRO A 295 29.02 -0.02 5.76
C PRO A 295 29.49 -0.01 7.22
N ASP A 296 30.57 0.72 7.52
CA ASP A 296 31.11 0.81 8.88
C ASP A 296 30.17 1.57 9.82
N LEU A 297 29.49 2.61 9.33
CA LEU A 297 28.45 3.31 10.09
C LEU A 297 27.30 2.37 10.44
N PHE A 298 26.85 1.56 9.47
CA PHE A 298 25.79 0.58 9.72
C PHE A 298 26.18 -0.47 10.75
N ARG A 299 27.41 -1.03 10.66
CA ARG A 299 27.91 -1.99 11.66
C ARG A 299 28.04 -1.36 13.05
N GLN A 300 28.57 -0.14 13.12
CA GLN A 300 28.68 0.60 14.37
C GLN A 300 27.30 0.87 14.98
N LEU A 301 26.31 1.24 14.17
CA LEU A 301 24.93 1.44 14.62
C LEU A 301 24.32 0.16 15.17
N LYS A 302 24.41 -0.97 14.44
CA LYS A 302 23.92 -2.27 14.94
C LYS A 302 24.62 -2.69 16.23
N SER A 303 25.92 -2.43 16.35
CA SER A 303 26.67 -2.73 17.58
C SER A 303 26.24 -1.85 18.75
N HIS A 304 26.10 -0.55 18.54
CA HIS A 304 25.75 0.42 19.58
C HIS A 304 24.34 0.20 20.12
N TYR A 305 23.37 -0.05 19.24
CA TYR A 305 21.97 -0.29 19.62
C TYR A 305 21.64 -1.78 19.82
N GLY A 306 22.66 -2.65 19.86
CA GLY A 306 22.48 -4.10 19.80
C GLY A 306 21.63 -4.69 20.94
N VAL A 307 21.64 -4.10 22.13
CA VAL A 307 20.76 -4.51 23.25
C VAL A 307 19.31 -4.21 22.89
N HIS A 308 18.99 -2.96 22.55
CA HIS A 308 17.64 -2.55 22.19
C HIS A 308 17.09 -3.27 20.95
N LEU A 309 17.94 -3.59 19.97
CA LEU A 309 17.55 -4.34 18.78
C LEU A 309 17.19 -5.80 19.10
N LYS A 310 17.87 -6.41 20.08
CA LYS A 310 17.54 -7.77 20.56
C LYS A 310 16.21 -7.79 21.30
N ASP A 311 15.91 -6.75 22.07
CA ASP A 311 14.65 -6.65 22.82
C ASP A 311 13.42 -6.61 21.89
N VAL A 312 13.56 -6.01 20.70
CA VAL A 312 12.49 -5.98 19.70
C VAL A 312 12.42 -7.27 18.88
N GLY A 313 13.57 -7.83 18.48
CA GLY A 313 13.69 -9.09 17.72
C GLY A 313 13.18 -9.05 16.28
N THR A 314 12.02 -8.45 16.03
CA THR A 314 11.31 -8.44 14.73
C THR A 314 12.03 -7.66 13.63
N TRP A 315 13.00 -6.80 13.96
CA TRP A 315 13.71 -5.99 12.97
C TRP A 315 14.92 -6.69 12.35
N SER A 316 15.35 -7.84 12.87
CA SER A 316 16.61 -8.47 12.45
C SER A 316 16.65 -8.74 10.95
N GLU A 317 15.61 -9.40 10.41
CA GLU A 317 15.53 -9.76 8.99
C GLU A 317 15.45 -8.54 8.07
N ALA A 318 14.72 -7.51 8.49
CA ALA A 318 14.61 -6.25 7.76
C ALA A 318 15.95 -5.53 7.71
N LEU A 319 16.64 -5.41 8.84
CA LEU A 319 17.96 -4.80 8.93
C LEU A 319 19.01 -5.59 8.16
N ASP A 320 18.90 -6.91 8.16
CA ASP A 320 19.75 -7.79 7.39
C ASP A 320 19.58 -7.54 5.89
N SER A 321 18.34 -7.51 5.40
CA SER A 321 18.03 -7.16 4.01
C SER A 321 18.53 -5.76 3.63
N ILE A 322 18.36 -4.76 4.52
CA ILE A 322 18.88 -3.40 4.34
C ILE A 322 20.43 -3.40 4.29
N GLY A 323 21.07 -4.20 5.13
CA GLY A 323 22.52 -4.45 5.13
C GLY A 323 23.04 -4.93 3.78
N GLU A 324 22.32 -5.87 3.17
CA GLU A 324 22.64 -6.38 1.83
C GLU A 324 22.40 -5.32 0.75
N MET A 325 21.22 -4.69 0.74
CA MET A 325 20.81 -3.77 -0.33
C MET A 325 21.62 -2.48 -0.41
N TYR A 326 21.91 -1.85 0.73
CA TYR A 326 22.51 -0.51 0.75
C TYR A 326 24.01 -0.52 1.10
N PHE A 327 24.51 -1.60 1.69
CA PHE A 327 25.88 -1.66 2.20
C PHE A 327 26.69 -2.85 1.66
N GLY A 328 26.09 -3.73 0.85
CA GLY A 328 26.76 -4.90 0.27
C GLY A 328 27.26 -5.90 1.32
N ILE A 329 26.71 -5.87 2.53
CA ILE A 329 27.12 -6.75 3.62
C ILE A 329 26.51 -8.12 3.36
N LYS A 330 27.34 -9.11 3.01
CA LYS A 330 26.88 -10.49 2.84
C LYS A 330 26.50 -11.06 4.20
N ILE A 331 25.26 -11.49 4.33
CA ILE A 331 24.79 -12.09 5.58
C ILE A 331 25.03 -13.59 5.49
N PRO A 332 25.71 -14.18 6.49
CA PRO A 332 25.81 -15.63 6.56
C PRO A 332 24.40 -16.15 6.77
N LYS A 333 23.79 -16.69 5.71
CA LYS A 333 22.52 -17.40 5.81
C LYS A 333 22.72 -18.50 6.86
N GLN A 334 21.89 -18.52 7.90
CA GLN A 334 21.86 -19.66 8.80
C GLN A 334 21.61 -20.91 7.95
N GLY A 335 22.62 -21.78 7.86
CA GLY A 335 22.50 -23.07 7.22
C GLY A 335 21.36 -23.84 7.87
N ASN A 336 20.62 -24.62 7.07
CA ASN A 336 19.60 -25.49 7.63
C ASN A 336 20.31 -26.51 8.53
N PRO A 337 20.08 -26.51 9.87
CA PRO A 337 20.85 -27.33 10.80
C PRO A 337 20.81 -28.82 10.46
N LEU A 338 19.72 -29.27 9.83
CA LEU A 338 19.57 -30.63 9.33
C LEU A 338 20.52 -30.94 8.17
N PHE A 339 20.75 -29.99 7.27
CA PHE A 339 21.64 -30.16 6.12
C PHE A 339 23.12 -30.14 6.54
N ASP A 340 23.47 -29.30 7.53
CA ASP A 340 24.81 -29.28 8.12
C ASP A 340 25.10 -30.56 8.92
N MET A 341 24.10 -31.12 9.62
CA MET A 341 24.22 -32.39 10.33
C MET A 341 24.27 -33.60 9.38
N MET A 342 23.47 -33.62 8.31
CA MET A 342 23.55 -34.66 7.27
C MET A 342 24.87 -34.57 6.51
N GLY A 343 25.37 -33.36 6.26
CA GLY A 343 26.69 -33.12 5.68
C GLY A 343 27.82 -33.62 6.59
N SER A 344 27.76 -33.36 7.90
CA SER A 344 28.78 -33.84 8.84
C SER A 344 28.72 -35.35 9.07
N MET A 345 27.55 -35.98 8.91
CA MET A 345 27.39 -37.42 9.09
C MET A 345 27.67 -38.22 7.80
N LEU A 346 27.39 -37.65 6.62
CA LEU A 346 27.64 -38.29 5.31
C LEU A 346 29.09 -38.13 4.84
N MET A 347 29.78 -37.04 5.24
CA MET A 347 31.22 -36.81 4.99
C MET A 347 32.12 -37.07 6.21
N GLY A 348 31.56 -37.62 7.29
CA GLY A 348 32.28 -37.96 8.51
C GLY A 348 32.95 -39.34 8.43
N GLY A 349 33.94 -39.48 7.56
CA GLY A 349 34.60 -40.77 7.36
C GLY A 349 35.82 -40.80 6.44
N MET A 350 36.65 -39.76 6.38
CA MET A 350 38.07 -39.92 5.97
C MET A 350 38.85 -38.65 6.30
N GLY A 351 39.98 -38.81 6.99
CA GLY A 351 40.84 -37.72 7.44
C GLY A 351 41.52 -36.94 6.32
N GLY A 352 41.99 -35.74 6.66
CA GLY A 352 42.90 -34.97 5.81
C GLY A 352 42.69 -33.47 5.93
N SER A 353 43.49 -32.84 6.80
CA SER A 353 43.59 -31.39 6.93
C SER A 353 43.97 -30.73 5.60
N GLN A 354 43.08 -29.97 4.99
CA GLN A 354 43.45 -29.01 3.93
C GLN A 354 42.76 -27.65 4.16
N LYS A 355 43.58 -26.64 4.46
CA LYS A 355 43.19 -25.23 4.47
C LYS A 355 42.62 -24.81 3.10
N PRO A 356 41.48 -24.11 3.02
CA PRO A 356 41.02 -23.54 1.76
C PRO A 356 41.90 -22.35 1.35
N LYS A 357 42.49 -22.41 0.15
CA LYS A 357 43.11 -21.26 -0.52
C LYS A 357 42.02 -20.26 -0.91
N ALA A 358 42.18 -19.01 -0.50
CA ALA A 358 41.35 -17.90 -0.94
C ALA A 358 41.47 -17.70 -2.46
N ARG A 359 40.37 -17.87 -3.20
CA ARG A 359 40.24 -17.43 -4.59
C ARG A 359 39.84 -15.95 -4.57
N LYS A 360 40.69 -15.08 -5.13
CA LYS A 360 40.30 -13.72 -5.51
C LYS A 360 39.24 -13.82 -6.60
N ALA A 361 38.07 -13.22 -6.36
CA ALA A 361 37.05 -13.04 -7.38
C ALA A 361 37.34 -11.74 -8.14
N GLU A 362 37.55 -11.83 -9.45
CA GLU A 362 37.52 -10.68 -10.37
C GLU A 362 36.12 -10.08 -10.43
N ALA A 363 36.06 -8.76 -10.55
CA ALA A 363 34.81 -7.99 -10.64
C ALA A 363 34.18 -8.13 -12.04
N PRO A 364 32.85 -8.24 -12.17
CA PRO A 364 32.18 -8.11 -13.46
C PRO A 364 32.11 -6.64 -13.88
N LEU A 365 32.31 -6.38 -15.18
CA LEU A 365 32.18 -5.08 -15.83
C LEU A 365 30.74 -4.53 -15.74
N PRO A 366 30.55 -3.19 -15.72
CA PRO A 366 29.24 -2.58 -15.62
C PRO A 366 28.43 -2.69 -16.93
N ALA A 367 27.13 -2.95 -16.81
CA ALA A 367 26.18 -2.89 -17.91
C ALA A 367 25.85 -1.43 -18.29
N PRO A 368 25.52 -1.15 -19.57
CA PRO A 368 25.42 0.21 -20.09
C PRO A 368 24.15 0.92 -19.62
N GLY A 369 24.31 2.21 -19.32
CA GLY A 369 23.25 3.10 -18.84
C GLY A 369 22.18 3.42 -19.88
N LEU A 370 20.99 3.75 -19.39
CA LEU A 370 19.93 4.41 -20.13
C LEU A 370 19.63 5.73 -19.42
N ASP A 371 19.79 6.80 -20.18
CA ASP A 371 19.25 8.14 -19.88
C ASP A 371 17.71 8.12 -19.84
#